data_AF-A0A228HP24-F1
#
_entry.id   AF-A0A228HP24-F1
#
_cell.length_a   1.000
_cell.length_b   1.000
_cell.length_c   1.000
_cell.angle_alpha   90.00
_cell.angle_beta   90.00
_cell.angle_gamma   90.00
#
_symmetry.space_group_name_H-M   'P 1'
#
loop_
_entity.id
_entity.type
_entity.pdbx_description
1 polymer ?
#
loop_
_entity_poly.entity_id
_entity_poly.type
_entity_poly.pdbx_seq_one_letter_code
_entity_poly.pdbx_strand_id
1 'polypeptide(L)'
;MKPKTINVTLLATGLVVQGDLILDHGMSTFALVSGSIISTAGLLHIGQGGMIKGKVQGEIVRVDGVVEGDVHARDMLEINGVVKGNVYYCGTIRLGPQAALNGQLKRVPRELTIEAPTAGAPITDDTNTTVLAAS
;
A
#
# COMPACT_ATOMS: atom_id res chain seq x y z
N MET A 1 24.11 -5.75 13.57
CA MET A 1 22.80 -5.44 12.93
C MET A 1 22.07 -4.47 13.86
N LYS A 2 21.77 -3.24 13.40
CA LYS A 2 20.96 -2.32 14.23
C LYS A 2 19.54 -2.88 14.32
N PRO A 3 18.92 -2.97 15.51
CA PRO A 3 17.54 -3.43 15.62
C PRO A 3 16.65 -2.47 14.82
N LYS A 4 15.89 -2.99 13.86
CA LYS A 4 14.87 -2.23 13.15
C LYS A 4 13.74 -1.99 14.15
N THR A 5 13.60 -0.76 14.62
CA THR A 5 12.49 -0.37 15.51
C THR A 5 11.19 -0.61 14.76
N ILE A 6 10.36 -1.51 15.27
CA ILE A 6 9.01 -1.73 14.73
C ILE A 6 8.11 -0.71 15.38
N ASN A 7 7.85 0.38 14.66
CA ASN A 7 6.80 1.32 15.04
C ASN A 7 5.46 0.66 14.69
N VAL A 8 4.51 0.71 15.61
CA VAL A 8 3.14 0.25 15.39
C VAL A 8 2.17 1.31 15.91
N THR A 9 1.20 1.69 15.08
CA THR A 9 0.11 2.56 15.49
C THR A 9 -1.11 1.71 15.87
N LEU A 10 -1.75 2.02 16.99
CA LEU A 10 -2.96 1.36 17.45
C LEU A 10 -4.11 2.37 17.53
N LEU A 11 -5.20 2.12 16.80
CA LEU A 11 -6.44 2.86 16.95
C LEU A 11 -7.43 2.00 17.73
N ALA A 12 -7.71 2.40 18.97
CA ALA A 12 -8.57 1.65 19.87
C ALA A 12 -10.07 1.80 19.52
N THR A 13 -10.89 0.91 20.07
CA THR A 13 -12.35 0.99 19.97
C THR A 13 -12.88 2.27 20.60
N GLY A 14 -14.01 2.77 20.10
CA GLY A 14 -14.60 4.04 20.56
C GLY A 14 -14.02 5.29 19.91
N LEU A 15 -12.95 5.16 19.12
CA LEU A 15 -12.43 6.23 18.28
C LEU A 15 -13.18 6.28 16.94
N VAL A 16 -13.47 7.49 16.46
CA VAL A 16 -13.96 7.75 15.11
C VAL A 16 -12.95 8.64 14.40
N VAL A 17 -12.45 8.18 13.25
CA VAL A 17 -11.53 8.95 12.41
C VAL A 17 -12.25 9.35 11.12
N GLN A 18 -12.17 10.63 10.79
CA GLN A 18 -12.74 11.18 9.57
C GLN A 18 -11.64 11.92 8.80
N GLY A 19 -11.39 11.47 7.56
CA GLY A 19 -10.28 11.95 6.73
C GLY A 19 -9.28 10.84 6.40
N ASP A 20 -8.14 11.24 5.84
CA ASP A 20 -7.13 10.31 5.34
C ASP A 20 -6.02 10.05 6.36
N LEU A 21 -5.61 8.79 6.50
CA LEU A 21 -4.49 8.37 7.34
C LEU A 21 -3.36 7.85 6.46
N ILE A 22 -2.17 8.45 6.60
CA ILE A 22 -0.96 8.03 5.89
C ILE A 22 0.08 7.65 6.92
N LEU A 23 0.53 6.39 6.88
CA LEU A 23 1.49 5.82 7.81
C LEU A 23 2.67 5.21 7.07
N ASP A 24 3.85 5.33 7.67
CA ASP A 24 5.10 4.76 7.18
C ASP A 24 5.43 3.39 7.81
N HIS A 25 4.52 2.86 8.64
CA HIS A 25 4.67 1.63 9.40
C HIS A 25 3.33 0.91 9.61
N GLY A 26 3.37 -0.22 10.34
CA GLY A 26 2.20 -1.05 10.58
C GLY A 26 1.16 -0.39 11.47
N MET A 27 -0.11 -0.68 11.24
CA MET A 27 -1.22 -0.14 12.02
C MET A 27 -2.24 -1.23 12.33
N SER A 28 -2.70 -1.28 13.57
CA SER A 28 -3.87 -2.04 13.99
C SER A 28 -5.01 -1.09 14.32
N THR A 29 -6.12 -1.18 13.60
CA THR A 29 -7.30 -0.36 13.85
C THR A 29 -8.50 -1.19 14.27
N PHE A 30 -9.08 -0.80 15.40
CA PHE A 30 -10.36 -1.29 15.93
C PHE A 30 -11.40 -0.15 15.95
N ALA A 31 -11.05 0.99 15.35
CA ALA A 31 -11.85 2.20 15.30
C ALA A 31 -12.80 2.22 14.09
N LEU A 32 -13.72 3.18 14.09
CA LEU A 32 -14.53 3.50 12.90
C LEU A 32 -13.77 4.53 12.07
N VAL A 33 -13.40 4.20 10.84
CA VAL A 33 -12.67 5.09 9.95
C VAL A 33 -13.51 5.42 8.73
N SER A 34 -13.72 6.70 8.48
CA SER A 34 -14.39 7.22 7.29
C SER A 34 -13.37 8.04 6.48
N GLY A 35 -12.76 7.41 5.47
CA GLY A 35 -11.71 8.01 4.64
C GLY A 35 -10.71 6.97 4.13
N SER A 36 -9.56 7.42 3.61
CA SER A 36 -8.56 6.53 3.02
C SER A 36 -7.43 6.23 4.00
N ILE A 37 -7.01 4.98 4.07
CA ILE A 37 -5.88 4.52 4.87
C ILE A 37 -4.79 4.04 3.95
N ILE A 38 -3.59 4.59 4.09
CA ILE A 38 -2.40 4.21 3.33
C ILE A 38 -1.29 3.87 4.32
N SER A 39 -0.88 2.61 4.35
CA SER A 39 0.31 2.15 5.06
C SER A 39 1.36 1.71 4.05
N THR A 40 2.56 2.32 4.10
CA THR A 40 3.61 2.01 3.13
C THR A 40 4.41 0.76 3.46
N ALA A 41 4.45 0.35 4.74
CA ALA A 41 5.20 -0.79 5.22
C ALA A 41 4.55 -1.44 6.44
N GLY A 42 4.75 -2.75 6.59
CA GLY A 42 4.29 -3.50 7.77
C GLY A 42 2.85 -4.02 7.65
N LEU A 43 2.32 -4.46 8.79
CA LEU A 43 0.99 -5.05 8.88
C LEU A 43 -0.08 -3.97 9.08
N LEU A 44 -1.03 -3.91 8.16
CA LEU A 44 -2.27 -3.16 8.30
C LEU A 44 -3.38 -4.12 8.73
N HIS A 45 -3.70 -4.10 10.02
CA HIS A 45 -4.67 -4.97 10.65
C HIS A 45 -5.95 -4.23 10.98
N ILE A 46 -7.07 -4.76 10.52
CA ILE A 46 -8.41 -4.26 10.78
C ILE A 46 -9.06 -5.25 11.71
N GLY A 47 -9.05 -4.92 13.00
CA GLY A 47 -9.50 -5.80 14.05
C GLY A 47 -11.02 -5.97 14.07
N GLN A 48 -11.49 -6.98 14.81
CA GLN A 48 -12.91 -7.19 15.02
C GLN A 48 -13.56 -5.97 15.66
N GLY A 49 -14.76 -5.60 15.18
CA GLY A 49 -15.46 -4.38 15.59
C GLY A 49 -14.98 -3.10 14.89
N GLY A 50 -13.82 -3.12 14.25
CA GLY A 50 -13.37 -2.03 13.38
C GLY A 50 -14.18 -1.99 12.08
N MET A 51 -14.54 -0.78 11.63
CA MET A 51 -15.23 -0.57 10.37
C MET A 51 -14.52 0.53 9.58
N ILE A 52 -14.21 0.24 8.32
CA ILE A 52 -13.60 1.22 7.42
C ILE A 52 -14.53 1.49 6.27
N LYS A 53 -14.80 2.77 6.00
CA LYS A 53 -15.52 3.25 4.83
C LYS A 53 -14.57 4.09 3.99
N GLY A 54 -14.11 3.52 2.87
CA GLY A 54 -13.16 4.18 1.99
C GLY A 54 -12.10 3.22 1.44
N LYS A 55 -10.93 3.76 1.09
CA LYS A 55 -9.86 3.00 0.45
C LYS A 55 -8.83 2.54 1.48
N VAL A 56 -8.40 1.29 1.37
CA VAL A 56 -7.39 0.69 2.24
C VAL A 56 -6.22 0.24 1.39
N GLN A 57 -5.02 0.75 1.67
CA GLN A 57 -3.80 0.36 0.97
C GLN A 57 -2.73 -0.05 1.98
N GLY A 58 -2.12 -1.22 1.76
CA GLY A 58 -1.07 -1.75 2.61
C GLY A 58 -0.15 -2.74 1.91
N GLU A 59 1.01 -3.01 2.52
CA GLU A 59 1.90 -4.10 2.09
C GLU A 59 1.30 -5.46 2.47
N ILE A 60 1.06 -5.66 3.77
CA ILE A 60 0.38 -6.82 4.33
C ILE A 60 -0.92 -6.34 4.94
N VAL A 61 -2.06 -6.75 4.39
CA VAL A 61 -3.39 -6.34 4.85
C VAL A 61 -4.09 -7.53 5.49
N ARG A 62 -4.55 -7.37 6.74
CA ARG A 62 -5.35 -8.37 7.46
C ARG A 62 -6.70 -7.77 7.84
N VAL A 63 -7.78 -8.39 7.38
CA VAL A 63 -9.15 -7.93 7.62
C VAL A 63 -9.89 -8.94 8.50
N ASP A 64 -10.01 -8.66 9.79
CA ASP A 64 -10.88 -9.41 10.72
C ASP A 64 -12.22 -8.68 10.97
N GLY A 65 -12.26 -7.36 10.75
CA GLY A 65 -13.46 -6.52 10.88
C GLY A 65 -14.28 -6.36 9.59
N VAL A 66 -14.84 -5.16 9.38
CA VAL A 66 -15.68 -4.83 8.21
C VAL A 66 -15.03 -3.72 7.38
N VAL A 67 -14.93 -3.92 6.08
CA VAL A 67 -14.45 -2.89 5.13
C VAL A 67 -15.49 -2.66 4.05
N GLU A 68 -15.88 -1.41 3.85
CA GLU A 68 -16.76 -0.95 2.78
C GLU A 68 -15.96 -0.01 1.86
N GLY A 69 -15.49 -0.53 0.74
CA GLY A 69 -14.67 0.20 -0.24
C GLY A 69 -13.56 -0.65 -0.84
N ASP A 70 -12.59 0.02 -1.48
CA ASP A 70 -11.53 -0.64 -2.23
C ASP A 70 -10.34 -1.02 -1.34
N VAL A 71 -9.86 -2.26 -1.47
CA VAL A 71 -8.70 -2.77 -0.72
C VAL A 71 -7.56 -3.08 -1.68
N HIS A 72 -6.39 -2.54 -1.41
CA HIS A 72 -5.16 -2.72 -2.18
C HIS A 72 -4.08 -3.35 -1.29
N ALA A 73 -3.71 -4.60 -1.59
CA ALA A 73 -2.65 -5.33 -0.89
C ALA A 73 -1.48 -5.61 -1.84
N ARG A 74 -0.28 -5.13 -1.47
CA ARG A 74 0.90 -5.24 -2.35
C ARG A 74 1.60 -6.60 -2.25
N ASP A 75 1.61 -7.21 -1.07
CA ASP A 75 2.37 -8.45 -0.83
C ASP A 75 1.47 -9.59 -0.36
N MET A 76 0.75 -9.40 0.75
CA MET A 76 -0.14 -10.42 1.31
C MET A 76 -1.47 -9.83 1.73
N LEU A 77 -2.55 -10.54 1.39
CA LEU A 77 -3.91 -10.22 1.82
C LEU A 77 -4.50 -11.38 2.61
N GLU A 78 -4.94 -11.12 3.83
CA GLU A 78 -5.69 -12.07 4.64
C GLU A 78 -7.06 -11.49 4.97
N ILE A 79 -8.12 -12.22 4.65
CA ILE A 79 -9.50 -11.83 4.96
C ILE A 79 -10.10 -12.92 5.85
N ASN A 80 -10.50 -12.56 7.07
CA ASN A 80 -11.29 -13.38 7.97
C ASN A 80 -12.66 -12.76 8.28
N GLY A 81 -12.82 -11.45 8.06
CA GLY A 81 -14.06 -10.70 8.27
C GLY A 81 -14.86 -10.46 6.98
N VAL A 82 -15.46 -9.28 6.87
CA VAL A 82 -16.35 -8.91 5.75
C VAL A 82 -15.75 -7.77 4.93
N VAL A 83 -15.61 -7.97 3.62
CA VAL A 83 -15.20 -6.92 2.68
C VAL A 83 -16.31 -6.70 1.66
N LYS A 84 -16.80 -5.47 1.55
CA LYS A 84 -17.78 -5.03 0.55
C LYS A 84 -17.13 -4.01 -0.38
N GLY A 85 -16.69 -4.45 -1.54
CA GLY A 85 -16.00 -3.60 -2.51
C GLY A 85 -14.96 -4.35 -3.34
N ASN A 86 -14.13 -3.61 -4.06
CA ASN A 86 -13.15 -4.20 -4.95
C ASN A 86 -11.85 -4.49 -4.20
N VAL A 87 -11.27 -5.65 -4.46
CA VAL A 87 -10.03 -6.08 -3.82
C VAL A 87 -8.98 -6.32 -4.88
N TYR A 88 -7.90 -5.56 -4.79
CA TYR A 88 -6.73 -5.61 -5.66
C TYR A 88 -5.55 -6.18 -4.88
N TYR A 89 -4.99 -7.29 -5.34
CA TYR A 89 -3.85 -7.94 -4.68
C TYR A 89 -2.78 -8.37 -5.68
N CYS A 90 -1.50 -8.33 -5.30
CA CYS A 90 -0.41 -8.78 -6.17
C CYS A 90 0.14 -10.17 -5.80
N GLY A 91 0.39 -10.40 -4.51
CA GLY A 91 1.02 -11.61 -4.00
C GLY A 91 0.02 -12.67 -3.54
N THR A 92 0.17 -13.16 -2.31
CA THR A 92 -0.63 -14.27 -1.79
C THR A 92 -1.91 -13.77 -1.13
N ILE A 93 -3.02 -14.46 -1.40
CA ILE A 93 -4.29 -14.25 -0.72
C ILE A 93 -4.61 -15.44 0.17
N ARG A 94 -5.09 -15.16 1.40
CA ARG A 94 -5.62 -16.15 2.34
C ARG A 94 -7.02 -15.73 2.75
N LEU A 95 -7.98 -16.64 2.59
CA LEU A 95 -9.33 -16.46 3.08
C LEU A 95 -9.55 -17.40 4.25
N GLY A 96 -9.98 -16.85 5.38
CA GLY A 96 -10.37 -17.61 6.55
C GLY A 96 -11.74 -18.26 6.40
N PRO A 97 -12.10 -19.16 7.34
CA PRO A 97 -13.36 -19.89 7.31
C PRO A 97 -14.62 -19.02 7.48
N GLN A 98 -14.47 -17.77 7.93
CA GLN A 98 -15.58 -16.81 8.14
C GLN A 98 -15.50 -15.63 7.16
N ALA A 99 -14.61 -15.69 6.17
CA ALA A 99 -14.40 -14.61 5.22
C ALA A 99 -15.61 -14.43 4.30
N ALA A 100 -16.14 -13.21 4.25
CA ALA A 100 -17.19 -12.83 3.31
C ALA A 100 -16.70 -11.69 2.42
N LEU A 101 -16.50 -11.97 1.14
CA LEU A 101 -16.10 -10.98 0.14
C LEU A 101 -17.26 -10.72 -0.83
N ASN A 102 -17.82 -9.52 -0.77
CA ASN A 102 -18.89 -9.03 -1.63
C ASN A 102 -18.34 -7.96 -2.57
N GLY A 103 -17.86 -8.38 -3.74
CA GLY A 103 -17.35 -7.47 -4.77
C GLY A 103 -16.42 -8.17 -5.74
N GLN A 104 -15.60 -7.40 -6.43
CA GLN A 104 -14.67 -7.95 -7.43
C GLN A 104 -13.31 -8.20 -6.79
N LEU A 105 -12.78 -9.41 -6.98
CA LEU A 105 -11.42 -9.75 -6.63
C LEU A 105 -10.56 -9.75 -7.90
N LYS A 106 -9.60 -8.81 -7.99
CA LYS A 106 -8.71 -8.67 -9.14
C LYS A 106 -7.25 -8.81 -8.71
N ARG A 107 -6.55 -9.74 -9.33
CA ARG A 107 -5.09 -9.82 -9.19
C ARG A 107 -4.45 -8.76 -10.07
N VAL A 108 -3.59 -7.92 -9.50
CA VAL A 108 -2.82 -6.92 -10.23
C VAL A 108 -1.33 -7.32 -10.19
N PRO A 109 -0.58 -7.18 -11.29
CA PRO A 109 0.86 -7.39 -11.23
C PRO A 109 1.47 -6.37 -10.25
N ARG A 110 2.49 -6.79 -9.49
CA ARG A 110 3.31 -5.88 -8.69
C ARG A 110 4.09 -5.03 -9.69
N GLU A 111 3.55 -3.89 -10.07
CA GLU A 111 4.29 -2.92 -10.87
C GLU A 111 5.41 -2.40 -9.96
N LEU A 112 6.58 -3.03 -10.10
CA LEU A 112 7.84 -2.54 -9.59
C LEU A 112 8.03 -1.17 -10.21
N THR A 113 8.02 -0.14 -9.38
CA THR A 113 8.67 1.16 -9.60
C THR A 113 8.46 1.78 -10.98
N ILE A 114 7.79 2.92 -11.02
CA ILE A 114 8.03 3.93 -12.06
C ILE A 114 9.55 4.19 -12.06
N GLU A 115 10.29 3.55 -12.96
CA GLU A 115 11.56 4.09 -13.42
C GLU A 115 11.18 5.44 -14.00
N ALA A 116 11.48 6.51 -13.24
CA ALA A 116 11.50 7.84 -13.82
C ALA A 116 12.30 7.74 -15.12
N PRO A 117 11.78 8.20 -16.26
CA PRO A 117 12.57 8.20 -17.48
C PRO A 117 13.75 9.11 -17.19
N THR A 118 14.93 8.51 -16.99
CA THR A 118 16.19 9.26 -17.00
C THR A 118 16.33 9.75 -18.42
N ALA A 119 15.87 10.98 -18.65
CA ALA A 119 16.24 11.78 -19.80
C ALA A 119 17.74 12.05 -19.71
N GLY A 120 18.53 11.09 -20.19
CA GLY A 120 19.95 11.24 -20.47
C GLY A 120 20.15 11.21 -21.97
N ALA A 121 19.76 12.28 -22.66
CA ALA A 121 20.24 12.52 -24.02
C ALA A 121 21.73 12.84 -23.94
N PRO A 122 22.62 12.15 -24.69
CA PRO A 122 24.01 12.56 -24.76
C PRO A 122 24.08 13.90 -25.50
N ILE A 123 24.48 14.95 -24.78
CA ILE A 123 25.01 16.15 -25.40
C ILE A 123 26.30 15.75 -26.14
N THR A 124 26.29 15.86 -27.47
CA THR A 124 27.50 15.78 -28.28
C THR A 124 28.33 17.03 -28.01
N ASP A 125 29.47 16.84 -27.36
CA ASP A 125 30.44 17.90 -27.08
C ASP A 125 31.30 18.10 -28.33
N ASP A 126 31.01 19.15 -29.09
CA ASP A 126 31.86 19.62 -30.22
C ASP A 126 33.14 20.24 -29.64
N THR A 127 34.16 19.43 -29.38
CA THR A 127 35.49 19.96 -29.05
C THR A 127 36.34 20.12 -30.32
N ASN A 128 36.29 21.35 -30.83
CA ASN A 128 37.29 21.94 -31.70
C ASN A 128 38.72 21.78 -31.11
N THR A 129 39.65 21.20 -31.87
CA THR A 129 41.10 21.45 -31.71
C THR A 129 41.79 21.41 -33.08
N THR A 130 41.92 22.61 -33.66
CA THR A 130 43.02 23.12 -34.48
C THR A 130 44.22 22.20 -34.72
N VAL A 131 44.53 21.93 -36.01
CA VAL A 131 45.91 21.83 -36.48
C VAL A 131 46.15 22.84 -37.61
N LEU A 132 46.92 23.86 -37.26
CA LEU A 132 47.50 24.87 -38.14
C LEU A 132 48.96 24.48 -38.41
N ALA A 133 49.45 24.80 -39.62
CA ALA A 133 50.86 24.84 -40.07
C ALA A 133 51.50 23.48 -40.44
N ALA A 134 52.33 23.33 -41.49
CA ALA A 134 52.87 24.26 -42.48
C ALA A 134 53.59 23.48 -43.61
N SER A 135 53.85 24.22 -44.70
CA SER A 135 54.85 24.02 -45.77
C SER A 135 54.44 23.17 -46.98
#